data_AF-A0A669CJ93-F1
#
_entry.id   AF-A0A669CJ93-F1
#
_cell.length_a   1.000
_cell.length_b   1.000
_cell.length_c   1.000
_cell.angle_alpha   90.00
_cell.angle_beta   90.00
_cell.angle_gamma   90.00
#
_symmetry.space_group_name_H-M   'P 1'
#
loop_
_entity.id
_entity.type
_entity.pdbx_description
1 polymer ?
#
loop_
_entity_poly.entity_id
_entity_poly.type
_entity_poly.pdbx_seq_one_letter_code
_entity_poly.pdbx_strand_id
1 'polypeptide(L)'
;MDTRYKRLRSVWDCLSSWEEEGQPVPLEELVGSTLENIREADGMDEDICSIKQLFEDQEPTRADASELDYLDRFLELFESAQYEDAALSAARAPRGVLRNIDTMEMFKGVEVLPGSLSPSFLFFWALLFTAGANGELSAPLSLQGVSCALQSGALQLVSYAVTHKKLTFTEELGDILTEHAQENPGVADLCLTLATIIYEACRLHRKAALSMCRRGLIHSAAEFLKHCEDLTAEDSMWVLCRSPSLSLLQLLTEPLQDSAAILSVGGACAALLADPQRRPVALQLLDSFVSQGRGALEEVIVGDVGSSVDVWTHVVSLCSELERDDLSRAILSVLLSQSGTTIVTPDPEGAQLMEHVYL
;
A
#
# COMPACT_ATOMS: atom_id res chain seq x y z
N MET A 1 -1.05 14.65 -7.66
CA MET A 1 -0.03 15.67 -7.97
C MET A 1 -0.27 16.20 -9.36
N ASP A 2 -0.25 17.52 -9.43
CA ASP A 2 -1.07 18.36 -10.28
C ASP A 2 -1.32 17.80 -11.70
N THR A 3 -2.58 17.54 -12.03
CA THR A 3 -3.03 17.40 -13.42
C THR A 3 -2.54 18.58 -14.25
N ARG A 4 -2.37 19.75 -13.63
CA ARG A 4 -1.65 20.90 -14.21
C ARG A 4 -0.20 20.62 -14.59
N TYR A 5 0.59 19.94 -13.76
CA TYR A 5 2.02 19.69 -14.00
C TYR A 5 2.25 18.69 -15.13
N LYS A 6 1.40 17.65 -15.23
CA LYS A 6 1.42 16.70 -16.35
C LYS A 6 0.92 17.35 -17.66
N ARG A 7 -0.12 18.20 -17.58
CA ARG A 7 -0.61 19.02 -18.71
C ARG A 7 0.46 20.00 -19.20
N LEU A 8 1.16 20.66 -18.29
CA LEU A 8 2.28 21.57 -18.59
C LEU A 8 3.49 20.85 -19.20
N ARG A 9 3.82 19.63 -18.74
CA ARG A 9 4.92 18.84 -19.30
C ARG A 9 4.58 18.30 -20.70
N SER A 10 3.35 17.85 -20.94
CA SER A 10 2.91 17.41 -22.27
C SER A 10 2.86 18.56 -23.29
N VAL A 11 2.47 19.77 -22.86
CA VAL A 11 2.53 20.98 -23.70
C VAL A 11 3.98 21.39 -23.97
N TRP A 12 4.86 21.25 -22.97
CA TRP A 12 6.28 21.56 -23.08
C TRP A 12 7.04 20.62 -24.04
N ASP A 13 6.77 19.32 -23.97
CA ASP A 13 7.42 18.32 -24.83
C ASP A 13 6.98 18.48 -26.30
N CYS A 14 5.71 18.86 -26.53
CA CYS A 14 5.15 19.10 -27.87
C CYS A 14 5.66 20.40 -28.52
N LEU A 15 5.83 21.46 -27.73
CA LEU A 15 6.45 22.72 -28.19
C LEU A 15 7.94 22.53 -28.51
N SER A 16 8.63 21.67 -27.74
CA SER A 16 10.05 21.38 -27.95
C SER A 16 10.28 20.56 -29.22
N SER A 17 9.41 19.58 -29.54
CA SER A 17 9.47 18.84 -30.81
C SER A 17 9.12 19.70 -32.04
N TRP A 18 8.24 20.70 -31.87
CA TRP A 18 7.86 21.63 -32.95
C TRP A 18 8.98 22.63 -33.31
N GLU A 19 9.82 22.99 -32.33
CA GLU A 19 10.96 23.87 -32.54
C GLU A 19 12.13 23.15 -33.23
N GLU A 20 12.23 21.82 -33.07
CA GLU A 20 13.24 20.97 -33.73
C GLU A 20 12.87 20.59 -35.18
N GLU A 21 11.58 20.41 -35.47
CA GLU A 21 11.06 20.16 -36.82
C GLU A 21 10.54 21.46 -37.44
N GLY A 22 11.42 22.22 -38.09
CA GLY A 22 11.14 23.57 -38.63
C GLY A 22 9.96 23.72 -39.61
N GLN A 23 8.74 23.64 -39.08
CA GLN A 23 7.40 24.00 -39.57
C GLN A 23 6.88 23.36 -40.88
N PRO A 24 5.58 22.95 -40.88
CA PRO A 24 4.62 23.74 -41.67
C PRO A 24 3.20 23.92 -41.08
N VAL A 25 2.91 23.49 -39.84
CA VAL A 25 1.53 23.58 -39.29
C VAL A 25 1.36 24.80 -38.37
N PRO A 26 0.37 25.68 -38.62
CA PRO A 26 0.12 26.84 -37.78
C PRO A 26 -0.02 26.46 -36.31
N LEU A 27 0.66 27.21 -35.45
CA LEU A 27 0.75 26.97 -34.00
C LEU A 27 -0.63 26.80 -33.33
N GLU A 28 -1.64 27.47 -33.88
CA GLU A 28 -3.04 27.43 -33.43
C GLU A 28 -3.70 26.06 -33.67
N GLU A 29 -3.34 25.36 -34.75
CA GLU A 29 -3.87 24.04 -35.13
C GLU A 29 -3.19 22.90 -34.33
N LEU A 30 -1.90 23.06 -34.02
CA LEU A 30 -1.14 22.15 -33.16
C LEU A 30 -1.61 22.24 -31.70
N VAL A 31 -1.84 23.45 -31.20
CA VAL A 31 -2.37 23.66 -29.84
C VAL A 31 -3.82 23.18 -29.76
N GLY A 32 -4.63 23.37 -30.81
CA GLY A 32 -5.99 22.83 -30.91
C GLY A 32 -6.04 21.31 -30.85
N SER A 33 -5.26 20.62 -31.69
CA SER A 33 -5.21 19.14 -31.74
C SER A 33 -4.62 18.52 -30.47
N THR A 34 -3.65 19.18 -29.83
CA THR A 34 -3.09 18.71 -28.55
C THR A 34 -4.10 18.92 -27.40
N LEU A 35 -4.88 20.00 -27.43
CA LEU A 35 -5.99 20.21 -26.49
C LEU A 35 -7.14 19.23 -26.70
N GLU A 36 -7.43 18.82 -27.94
CA GLU A 36 -8.41 17.76 -28.26
C GLU A 36 -7.92 16.38 -27.79
N ASN A 37 -6.66 16.01 -28.02
CA ASN A 37 -6.10 14.75 -27.51
C ASN A 37 -6.02 14.70 -25.96
N ILE A 38 -5.80 15.85 -25.31
CA ILE A 38 -5.85 15.95 -23.83
C ILE A 38 -7.30 15.86 -23.32
N ARG A 39 -8.29 16.32 -24.09
CA ARG A 39 -9.71 16.08 -23.80
C ARG A 39 -10.08 14.60 -23.96
N GLU A 40 -9.51 13.90 -24.94
CA GLU A 40 -9.73 12.45 -25.10
C GLU A 40 -9.07 11.61 -23.99
N ALA A 41 -7.97 12.06 -23.39
CA ALA A 41 -7.37 11.44 -22.20
C ALA A 41 -8.10 11.78 -20.88
N ASP A 42 -9.02 12.75 -20.90
CA ASP A 42 -10.02 13.06 -19.86
C ASP A 42 -11.26 12.12 -19.96
N GLY A 43 -11.26 11.15 -20.88
CA GLY A 43 -12.42 10.35 -21.29
C GLY A 43 -13.15 9.55 -20.20
N MET A 44 -12.55 9.36 -19.02
CA MET A 44 -13.20 8.62 -17.93
C MET A 44 -13.94 9.52 -16.92
N ASP A 45 -13.63 10.82 -16.88
CA ASP A 45 -14.46 11.81 -16.15
C ASP A 45 -15.70 12.14 -17.00
N GLU A 46 -15.57 12.09 -18.33
CA GLU A 46 -16.71 11.98 -19.25
C GLU A 46 -17.51 10.70 -18.99
N ASP A 47 -16.91 9.52 -18.86
CA ASP A 47 -17.68 8.29 -18.56
C ASP A 47 -18.44 8.38 -17.22
N ILE A 48 -17.82 8.90 -16.15
CA ILE A 48 -18.54 9.12 -14.89
C ILE A 48 -19.67 10.13 -15.08
N CYS A 49 -19.45 11.23 -15.82
CA CYS A 49 -20.49 12.23 -16.10
C CYS A 49 -21.59 11.73 -17.03
N SER A 50 -21.25 10.97 -18.07
CA SER A 50 -22.16 10.37 -19.05
C SER A 50 -22.99 9.29 -18.39
N ILE A 51 -22.38 8.42 -17.59
CA ILE A 51 -23.13 7.42 -16.80
C ILE A 51 -23.95 8.14 -15.72
N LYS A 52 -23.48 9.25 -15.15
CA LYS A 52 -24.27 10.08 -14.22
C LYS A 52 -25.52 10.67 -14.86
N GLN A 53 -25.38 11.16 -16.08
CA GLN A 53 -26.50 11.65 -16.89
C GLN A 53 -27.54 10.57 -17.17
N LEU A 54 -27.15 9.29 -17.33
CA LEU A 54 -28.12 8.18 -17.52
C LEU A 54 -29.15 8.09 -16.38
N PHE A 55 -28.78 8.51 -15.16
CA PHE A 55 -29.63 8.33 -13.98
C PHE A 55 -30.14 9.65 -13.35
N GLU A 56 -29.61 10.81 -13.77
CA GLU A 56 -30.05 12.14 -13.31
C GLU A 56 -31.40 12.58 -13.88
N ASP A 57 -31.81 12.09 -15.06
CA ASP A 57 -33.00 12.57 -15.78
C ASP A 57 -34.36 12.08 -15.23
N GLN A 58 -34.40 11.37 -14.10
CA GLN A 58 -35.64 10.82 -13.57
C GLN A 58 -35.80 11.06 -12.07
N GLU A 59 -35.99 12.29 -11.59
CA GLU A 59 -36.58 12.48 -10.25
C GLU A 59 -38.10 12.22 -10.32
N PRO A 60 -38.65 11.15 -9.71
CA PRO A 60 -40.08 11.05 -9.57
C PRO A 60 -40.50 11.97 -8.42
N THR A 61 -41.38 12.91 -8.74
CA THR A 61 -42.12 13.69 -7.75
C THR A 61 -42.89 12.73 -6.83
N ARG A 62 -42.70 12.89 -5.52
CA ARG A 62 -43.38 12.20 -4.41
C ARG A 62 -44.70 11.51 -4.83
N ALA A 63 -44.73 10.19 -4.75
CA ALA A 63 -45.96 9.42 -4.64
C ALA A 63 -45.77 8.36 -3.55
N ASP A 64 -46.77 8.21 -2.69
CA ASP A 64 -46.87 7.21 -1.63
C ASP A 64 -47.05 5.80 -2.24
N ALA A 65 -46.06 5.31 -2.99
CA ALA A 65 -46.01 3.93 -3.44
C ALA A 65 -45.52 3.04 -2.30
N SER A 66 -46.18 1.89 -2.10
CA SER A 66 -45.85 0.96 -1.03
C SER A 66 -44.55 0.22 -1.32
N GLU A 67 -43.90 -0.35 -0.31
CA GLU A 67 -42.68 -1.15 -0.48
C GLU A 67 -42.87 -2.34 -1.43
N LEU A 68 -44.10 -2.89 -1.48
CA LEU A 68 -44.46 -3.99 -2.36
C LEU A 68 -44.48 -3.56 -3.82
N ASP A 69 -44.99 -2.37 -4.13
CA ASP A 69 -45.04 -1.84 -5.50
C ASP A 69 -43.63 -1.65 -6.09
N TYR A 70 -42.64 -1.31 -5.26
CA TYR A 70 -41.24 -1.20 -5.68
C TYR A 70 -40.58 -2.56 -5.90
N LEU A 71 -40.91 -3.56 -5.08
CA LEU A 71 -40.40 -4.92 -5.26
C LEU A 71 -40.96 -5.54 -6.54
N ASP A 72 -42.27 -5.46 -6.76
CA ASP A 72 -42.93 -6.00 -7.95
C ASP A 72 -42.38 -5.34 -9.22
N ARG A 73 -42.26 -4.00 -9.22
CA ARG A 73 -41.65 -3.26 -10.33
C ARG A 73 -40.18 -3.66 -10.56
N PHE A 74 -39.41 -3.81 -9.50
CA PHE A 74 -38.01 -4.25 -9.62
C PHE A 74 -37.92 -5.63 -10.27
N LEU A 75 -38.72 -6.59 -9.82
CA LEU A 75 -38.74 -7.95 -10.36
C LEU A 75 -39.18 -7.97 -11.82
N GLU A 76 -40.22 -7.21 -12.20
CA GLU A 76 -40.67 -7.08 -13.59
C GLU A 76 -39.55 -6.57 -14.52
N LEU A 77 -38.83 -5.52 -14.09
CA LEU A 77 -37.71 -4.95 -14.84
C LEU A 77 -36.54 -5.95 -14.94
N PHE A 78 -36.26 -6.65 -13.84
CA PHE A 78 -35.18 -7.62 -13.76
C PHE A 78 -35.44 -8.84 -14.66
N GLU A 79 -36.65 -9.40 -14.65
CA GLU A 79 -37.07 -10.51 -15.52
C GLU A 79 -37.09 -10.11 -17.00
N SER A 80 -37.39 -8.84 -17.28
CA SER A 80 -37.36 -8.27 -18.64
C SER A 80 -35.94 -7.96 -19.14
N ALA A 81 -34.90 -8.30 -18.35
CA ALA A 81 -33.49 -7.99 -18.61
C ALA A 81 -33.20 -6.48 -18.76
N GLN A 82 -34.05 -5.61 -18.19
CA GLN A 82 -33.85 -4.16 -18.13
C GLN A 82 -33.04 -3.79 -16.89
N TYR A 83 -31.79 -4.23 -16.84
CA TYR A 83 -30.96 -4.17 -15.63
C TYR A 83 -30.61 -2.74 -15.17
N GLU A 84 -30.53 -1.78 -16.10
CA GLU A 84 -30.29 -0.36 -15.76
C GLU A 84 -31.48 0.22 -14.98
N ASP A 85 -32.70 0.05 -15.49
CA ASP A 85 -33.92 0.50 -14.84
C ASP A 85 -34.18 -0.27 -13.53
N ALA A 86 -33.90 -1.57 -13.52
CA ALA A 86 -34.00 -2.40 -12.32
C ALA A 86 -33.04 -1.91 -11.23
N ALA A 87 -31.78 -1.61 -11.58
CA ALA A 87 -30.78 -1.09 -10.64
C ALA A 87 -31.23 0.25 -10.05
N LEU A 88 -31.75 1.16 -10.89
CA LEU A 88 -32.26 2.45 -10.44
C LEU A 88 -33.49 2.31 -9.55
N SER A 89 -34.41 1.41 -9.90
CA SER A 89 -35.61 1.12 -9.13
C SER A 89 -35.25 0.57 -7.74
N ALA A 90 -34.34 -0.40 -7.67
CA ALA A 90 -33.84 -0.97 -6.43
C ALA A 90 -33.12 0.09 -5.58
N ALA A 91 -32.26 0.90 -6.21
CA ALA A 91 -31.52 1.93 -5.52
C ALA A 91 -32.42 3.06 -5.01
N ARG A 92 -33.57 3.36 -5.63
CA ARG A 92 -34.53 4.38 -5.16
C ARG A 92 -35.61 3.85 -4.21
N ALA A 93 -35.63 2.55 -3.95
CA ALA A 93 -36.66 1.93 -3.13
C ALA A 93 -36.76 2.59 -1.74
N PRO A 94 -37.98 2.89 -1.26
CA PRO A 94 -38.20 3.58 0.00
C PRO A 94 -37.59 2.79 1.16
N ARG A 95 -37.07 3.53 2.14
CA ARG A 95 -36.36 2.97 3.31
C ARG A 95 -35.17 2.05 2.96
N GLY A 96 -34.74 2.02 1.70
CA GLY A 96 -33.65 1.17 1.24
C GLY A 96 -33.97 -0.33 1.31
N VAL A 97 -35.25 -0.72 1.17
CA VAL A 97 -35.65 -2.14 1.27
C VAL A 97 -34.92 -3.05 0.29
N LEU A 98 -34.58 -2.54 -0.90
CA LEU A 98 -33.79 -3.23 -1.94
C LEU A 98 -32.30 -2.83 -1.94
N ARG A 99 -31.86 -1.96 -1.02
CA ARG A 99 -30.45 -1.57 -0.86
C ARG A 99 -29.75 -2.57 0.07
N ASN A 100 -29.75 -3.84 -0.33
CA ASN A 100 -29.24 -4.94 0.49
C ASN A 100 -28.36 -5.91 -0.31
N ILE A 101 -27.64 -6.79 0.41
CA ILE A 101 -26.72 -7.75 -0.19
C ILE A 101 -27.44 -8.79 -1.06
N ASP A 102 -28.67 -9.19 -0.70
CA ASP A 102 -29.44 -10.17 -1.47
C ASP A 102 -29.74 -9.66 -2.88
N THR A 103 -30.06 -8.36 -3.00
CA THR A 103 -30.29 -7.69 -4.28
C THR A 103 -29.00 -7.61 -5.10
N MET A 104 -27.86 -7.34 -4.46
CA MET A 104 -26.55 -7.40 -5.12
C MET A 104 -26.24 -8.80 -5.66
N GLU A 105 -26.51 -9.86 -4.88
CA GLU A 105 -26.29 -11.23 -5.34
C GLU A 105 -27.22 -11.64 -6.49
N MET A 106 -28.47 -11.15 -6.51
CA MET A 106 -29.35 -11.31 -7.68
C MET A 106 -28.70 -10.73 -8.94
N PHE A 107 -28.20 -9.49 -8.88
CA PHE A 107 -27.52 -8.86 -10.01
C PHE A 107 -26.21 -9.56 -10.41
N LYS A 108 -25.45 -10.09 -9.45
CA LYS A 108 -24.22 -10.86 -9.73
C LYS A 108 -24.49 -12.21 -10.39
N GLY A 109 -25.66 -12.81 -10.15
CA GLY A 109 -26.06 -14.08 -10.75
C GLY A 109 -26.35 -14.01 -12.25
N VAL A 110 -26.38 -12.81 -12.84
CA VAL A 110 -26.67 -12.61 -14.26
C VAL A 110 -25.40 -12.78 -15.10
N GLU A 111 -25.48 -13.62 -16.13
CA GLU A 111 -24.40 -13.78 -17.10
C GLU A 111 -24.20 -12.49 -17.92
N VAL A 112 -22.96 -12.00 -17.98
CA VAL A 112 -22.62 -10.74 -18.66
C VAL A 112 -22.27 -10.99 -20.12
N LEU A 113 -22.91 -10.25 -21.03
CA LEU A 113 -22.54 -10.29 -22.45
C LEU A 113 -21.20 -9.56 -22.67
N PRO A 114 -20.28 -10.07 -23.51
CA PRO A 114 -19.02 -9.40 -23.80
C PRO A 114 -19.24 -7.97 -24.31
N GLY A 115 -18.67 -6.99 -23.62
CA GLY A 115 -18.77 -5.56 -23.97
C GLY A 115 -19.91 -4.79 -23.31
N SER A 116 -20.80 -5.44 -22.54
CA SER A 116 -21.79 -4.75 -21.69
C SER A 116 -21.29 -4.58 -20.26
N LEU A 117 -21.74 -3.52 -19.57
CA LEU A 117 -21.53 -3.35 -18.14
C LEU A 117 -22.23 -4.45 -17.36
N SER A 118 -21.58 -4.99 -16.32
CA SER A 118 -22.21 -6.01 -15.50
C SER A 118 -23.40 -5.45 -14.72
N PRO A 119 -24.51 -6.20 -14.60
CA PRO A 119 -25.68 -5.73 -13.84
C PRO A 119 -25.37 -5.41 -12.37
N SER A 120 -24.41 -6.12 -11.75
CA SER A 120 -23.93 -5.83 -10.40
C SER A 120 -23.17 -4.50 -10.31
N PHE A 121 -22.40 -4.14 -11.34
CA PHE A 121 -21.75 -2.84 -11.43
C PHE A 121 -22.78 -1.71 -11.58
N LEU A 122 -23.79 -1.89 -12.44
CA LEU A 122 -24.89 -0.92 -12.61
C LEU A 122 -25.62 -0.66 -11.28
N PHE A 123 -25.89 -1.72 -10.51
CA PHE A 123 -26.52 -1.59 -9.21
C PHE A 123 -25.62 -0.85 -8.20
N PHE A 124 -24.34 -1.19 -8.11
CA PHE A 124 -23.40 -0.44 -7.25
C PHE A 124 -23.32 1.03 -7.62
N TRP A 125 -23.26 1.34 -8.92
CA TRP A 125 -23.25 2.69 -9.43
C TRP A 125 -24.53 3.43 -9.01
N ALA A 126 -25.71 2.84 -9.24
CA ALA A 126 -26.99 3.43 -8.85
C ALA A 126 -27.08 3.68 -7.34
N LEU A 127 -26.55 2.78 -6.52
CA LEU A 127 -26.46 2.96 -5.07
C LEU A 127 -25.65 4.19 -4.68
N LEU A 128 -24.50 4.44 -5.31
CA LEU A 128 -23.62 5.57 -4.98
C LEU A 128 -24.26 6.93 -5.27
N PHE A 129 -24.99 7.05 -6.39
CA PHE A 129 -25.56 8.32 -6.85
C PHE A 129 -26.99 8.58 -6.36
N THR A 130 -27.73 7.54 -5.98
CA THR A 130 -29.06 7.70 -5.35
C THR A 130 -29.02 7.68 -3.82
N ALA A 131 -27.91 7.25 -3.22
CA ALA A 131 -27.68 7.47 -1.81
C ALA A 131 -27.55 8.98 -1.55
N GLY A 132 -28.41 9.52 -0.67
CA GLY A 132 -28.36 10.93 -0.27
C GLY A 132 -26.97 11.32 0.28
N ALA A 133 -26.78 12.62 0.56
CA ALA A 133 -25.48 13.15 0.99
C ALA A 133 -24.85 12.40 2.18
N ASN A 134 -25.66 11.77 3.04
CA ASN A 134 -25.21 11.01 4.22
C ASN A 134 -25.48 9.50 4.13
N GLY A 135 -25.82 8.98 2.95
CA GLY A 135 -26.11 7.55 2.76
C GLY A 135 -24.83 6.75 2.55
N GLU A 136 -24.32 6.15 3.61
CA GLU A 136 -23.21 5.19 3.56
C GLU A 136 -23.75 3.79 3.21
N LEU A 137 -23.09 3.10 2.28
CA LEU A 137 -23.43 1.72 1.94
C LEU A 137 -22.91 0.78 3.02
N SER A 138 -23.72 -0.19 3.44
CA SER A 138 -23.30 -1.20 4.41
C SER A 138 -21.99 -1.89 4.00
N ALA A 139 -21.22 -2.38 4.98
CA ALA A 139 -19.98 -3.12 4.76
C ALA A 139 -20.06 -4.22 3.67
N PRO A 140 -21.05 -5.15 3.67
CA PRO A 140 -21.12 -6.18 2.64
C PRO A 140 -21.39 -5.60 1.24
N LEU A 141 -22.22 -4.55 1.13
CA LEU A 141 -22.47 -3.87 -0.14
C LEU A 141 -21.25 -3.10 -0.64
N SER A 142 -20.52 -2.45 0.27
CA SER A 142 -19.28 -1.73 -0.05
C SER A 142 -18.24 -2.68 -0.62
N LEU A 143 -18.06 -3.84 0.02
CA LEU A 143 -17.10 -4.85 -0.42
C LEU A 143 -17.46 -5.41 -1.80
N GLN A 144 -18.70 -5.88 -1.99
CA GLN A 144 -19.13 -6.43 -3.28
C GLN A 144 -19.13 -5.37 -4.39
N GLY A 145 -19.57 -4.15 -4.07
CA GLY A 145 -19.60 -3.04 -5.01
C GLY A 145 -18.22 -2.65 -5.50
N VAL A 146 -17.25 -2.50 -4.60
CA VAL A 146 -15.85 -2.23 -4.98
C VAL A 146 -15.27 -3.40 -5.75
N SER A 147 -15.49 -4.65 -5.35
CA SER A 147 -15.05 -5.82 -6.12
C SER A 147 -15.57 -5.79 -7.56
N CYS A 148 -16.85 -5.47 -7.77
CA CYS A 148 -17.42 -5.36 -9.11
C CYS A 148 -16.81 -4.19 -9.90
N ALA A 149 -16.60 -3.04 -9.25
CA ALA A 149 -15.99 -1.88 -9.90
C ALA A 149 -14.53 -2.15 -10.32
N LEU A 150 -13.76 -2.87 -9.51
CA LEU A 150 -12.38 -3.26 -9.83
C LEU A 150 -12.34 -4.24 -11.01
N GLN A 151 -13.25 -5.23 -11.06
CA GLN A 151 -13.37 -6.16 -12.19
C GLN A 151 -13.73 -5.45 -13.50
N SER A 152 -14.55 -4.39 -13.42
CA SER A 152 -14.92 -3.55 -14.55
C SER A 152 -13.88 -2.46 -14.88
N GLY A 153 -12.74 -2.38 -14.17
CA GLY A 153 -11.71 -1.36 -14.39
C GLY A 153 -12.10 0.07 -13.95
N ALA A 154 -13.23 0.22 -13.25
CA ALA A 154 -13.82 1.50 -12.87
C ALA A 154 -13.22 2.07 -11.57
N LEU A 155 -11.89 2.17 -11.49
CA LEU A 155 -11.19 2.60 -10.26
C LEU A 155 -11.52 4.05 -9.86
N GLN A 156 -11.86 4.91 -10.82
CA GLN A 156 -12.29 6.28 -10.52
C GLN A 156 -13.62 6.32 -9.75
N LEU A 157 -14.54 5.39 -10.01
CA LEU A 157 -15.78 5.25 -9.24
C LEU A 157 -15.47 4.87 -7.79
N VAL A 158 -14.50 3.96 -7.59
CA VAL A 158 -14.04 3.57 -6.25
C VAL A 158 -13.38 4.76 -5.54
N SER A 159 -12.55 5.52 -6.25
CA SER A 159 -11.93 6.75 -5.74
C SER A 159 -12.99 7.76 -5.29
N TYR A 160 -14.02 7.99 -6.11
CA TYR A 160 -15.17 8.83 -5.77
C TYR A 160 -15.88 8.31 -4.51
N ALA A 161 -16.19 7.02 -4.46
CA ALA A 161 -16.92 6.41 -3.35
C ALA A 161 -16.15 6.52 -2.02
N VAL A 162 -14.82 6.33 -2.03
CA VAL A 162 -13.94 6.47 -0.87
C VAL A 162 -13.82 7.94 -0.45
N THR A 163 -13.52 8.84 -1.37
CA THR A 163 -13.31 10.28 -1.07
C THR A 163 -14.57 10.96 -0.54
N HIS A 164 -15.74 10.58 -1.03
CA HIS A 164 -17.03 11.09 -0.58
C HIS A 164 -17.63 10.30 0.60
N LYS A 165 -16.88 9.35 1.19
CA LYS A 165 -17.30 8.53 2.35
C LYS A 165 -18.67 7.86 2.12
N LYS A 166 -18.88 7.34 0.90
CA LYS A 166 -20.11 6.62 0.52
C LYS A 166 -20.06 5.14 0.90
N LEU A 167 -18.91 4.64 1.33
CA LEU A 167 -18.66 3.25 1.67
C LEU A 167 -18.39 3.09 3.16
N THR A 168 -18.83 1.98 3.73
CA THR A 168 -18.31 1.52 5.01
C THR A 168 -16.93 0.93 4.83
N PHE A 169 -15.96 1.56 5.48
CA PHE A 169 -14.58 1.14 5.47
C PHE A 169 -14.37 -0.04 6.42
N THR A 170 -13.79 -1.11 5.88
CA THR A 170 -13.40 -2.31 6.64
C THR A 170 -12.00 -2.74 6.24
N GLU A 171 -11.42 -3.64 7.04
CA GLU A 171 -10.11 -4.24 6.74
C GLU A 171 -10.13 -4.93 5.37
N GLU A 172 -11.18 -5.71 5.10
CA GLU A 172 -11.34 -6.46 3.86
C GLU A 172 -11.42 -5.54 2.63
N LEU A 173 -12.03 -4.36 2.78
CA LEU A 173 -12.12 -3.37 1.70
C LEU A 173 -10.74 -2.82 1.31
N GLY A 174 -9.88 -2.57 2.30
CA GLY A 174 -8.49 -2.17 2.05
C GLY A 174 -7.66 -3.32 1.46
N ASP A 175 -7.92 -4.55 1.90
CA ASP A 175 -7.21 -5.74 1.43
C ASP A 175 -7.47 -6.00 -0.06
N ILE A 176 -8.72 -5.90 -0.53
CA ILE A 176 -9.03 -6.11 -1.97
C ILE A 176 -8.37 -5.06 -2.87
N LEU A 177 -8.24 -3.81 -2.41
CA LEU A 177 -7.53 -2.78 -3.17
C LEU A 177 -6.03 -3.04 -3.20
N THR A 178 -5.50 -3.58 -2.11
CA THR A 178 -4.09 -3.95 -2.00
C THR A 178 -3.76 -5.14 -2.90
N GLU A 179 -4.64 -6.14 -2.97
CA GLU A 179 -4.53 -7.30 -3.86
C GLU A 179 -4.63 -6.86 -5.33
N HIS A 180 -5.64 -6.05 -5.67
CA HIS A 180 -5.80 -5.54 -7.03
C HIS A 180 -4.59 -4.71 -7.50
N ALA A 181 -3.95 -3.95 -6.59
CA ALA A 181 -2.72 -3.22 -6.88
C ALA A 181 -1.54 -4.14 -7.24
N GLN A 182 -1.47 -5.33 -6.66
CA GLN A 182 -0.42 -6.31 -6.97
C GLN A 182 -0.62 -6.95 -8.34
N GLU A 183 -1.88 -7.23 -8.69
CA GLU A 183 -2.24 -7.81 -9.99
C GLU A 183 -2.15 -6.78 -11.13
N ASN A 184 -2.34 -5.49 -10.83
CA ASN A 184 -2.45 -4.43 -11.84
C ASN A 184 -1.47 -3.26 -11.57
N PRO A 185 -0.18 -3.40 -11.95
CA PRO A 185 0.85 -2.38 -11.68
C PRO A 185 0.53 -0.98 -12.20
N GLY A 186 -0.23 -0.87 -13.31
CA GLY A 186 -0.59 0.41 -13.92
C GLY A 186 -1.49 1.30 -13.04
N VAL A 187 -2.25 0.70 -12.13
CA VAL A 187 -3.17 1.41 -11.22
C VAL A 187 -2.80 1.25 -9.74
N ALA A 188 -1.64 0.64 -9.46
CA ALA A 188 -1.22 0.27 -8.12
C ALA A 188 -1.13 1.46 -7.15
N ASP A 189 -0.59 2.60 -7.59
CA ASP A 189 -0.45 3.78 -6.70
C ASP A 189 -1.82 4.31 -6.23
N LEU A 190 -2.81 4.41 -7.13
CA LEU A 190 -4.14 4.86 -6.76
C LEU A 190 -4.81 3.85 -5.83
N CYS A 191 -4.76 2.55 -6.15
CA CYS A 191 -5.33 1.50 -5.29
C CYS A 191 -4.73 1.50 -3.88
N LEU A 192 -3.39 1.58 -3.77
CA LEU A 192 -2.69 1.63 -2.50
C LEU A 192 -2.98 2.94 -1.75
N THR A 193 -3.15 4.06 -2.46
CA THR A 193 -3.57 5.33 -1.84
C THR A 193 -4.96 5.21 -1.20
N LEU A 194 -5.92 4.64 -1.93
CA LEU A 194 -7.27 4.39 -1.42
C LEU A 194 -7.25 3.39 -0.25
N ALA A 195 -6.43 2.34 -0.34
CA ALA A 195 -6.24 1.37 0.75
C ALA A 195 -5.67 2.05 2.01
N THR A 196 -4.69 2.95 1.87
CA THR A 196 -4.15 3.72 3.00
C THR A 196 -5.24 4.53 3.71
N ILE A 197 -6.10 5.23 2.96
CA ILE A 197 -7.23 6.00 3.52
C ILE A 197 -8.16 5.09 4.32
N ILE A 198 -8.49 3.93 3.77
CA ILE A 198 -9.37 2.93 4.42
C ILE A 198 -8.71 2.39 5.70
N TYR A 199 -7.46 1.95 5.63
CA TYR A 199 -6.75 1.42 6.79
C TYR A 199 -6.60 2.47 7.91
N GLU A 200 -6.28 3.71 7.58
CA GLU A 200 -6.19 4.80 8.56
C GLU A 200 -7.53 5.05 9.25
N ALA A 201 -8.63 5.08 8.48
CA ALA A 201 -9.97 5.25 9.04
C ALA A 201 -10.39 4.08 9.95
N CYS A 202 -9.93 2.86 9.64
CA CYS A 202 -10.16 1.66 10.45
C CYS A 202 -9.15 1.49 11.61
N ARG A 203 -8.20 2.42 11.80
CA ARG A 203 -7.09 2.31 12.78
C ARG A 203 -6.17 1.11 12.57
N LEU A 204 -6.04 0.65 11.33
CA LEU A 204 -5.15 -0.44 10.91
C LEU A 204 -3.76 0.10 10.54
N HIS A 205 -3.10 0.75 11.49
CA HIS A 205 -1.89 1.55 11.25
C HIS A 205 -0.74 0.75 10.61
N ARG A 206 -0.53 -0.51 10.99
CA ARG A 206 0.50 -1.36 10.38
C ARG A 206 0.26 -1.62 8.87
N LYS A 207 -1.01 -1.77 8.46
CA LYS A 207 -1.38 -1.97 7.05
C LYS A 207 -1.29 -0.66 6.27
N ALA A 208 -1.65 0.46 6.89
CA ALA A 208 -1.43 1.79 6.31
C ALA A 208 0.05 2.06 6.01
N ALA A 209 0.93 1.79 6.98
CA ALA A 209 2.38 1.91 6.81
C ALA A 209 2.92 1.00 5.71
N LEU A 210 2.49 -0.28 5.68
CA LEU A 210 2.88 -1.20 4.61
C LEU A 210 2.44 -0.71 3.22
N SER A 211 1.24 -0.13 3.11
CA SER A 211 0.75 0.46 1.86
C SER A 211 1.64 1.64 1.42
N MET A 212 2.02 2.52 2.35
CA MET A 212 2.97 3.61 2.06
C MET A 212 4.32 3.07 1.57
N CYS A 213 4.85 2.02 2.19
CA CYS A 213 6.10 1.39 1.75
C CYS A 213 6.00 0.84 0.32
N ARG A 214 4.89 0.16 -0.02
CA ARG A 214 4.64 -0.39 -1.36
C ARG A 214 4.52 0.70 -2.44
N ARG A 215 4.14 1.91 -2.06
CA ARG A 215 4.11 3.09 -2.93
C ARG A 215 5.47 3.80 -3.06
N GLY A 216 6.50 3.31 -2.37
CA GLY A 216 7.82 3.95 -2.33
C GLY A 216 7.93 5.14 -1.38
N LEU A 217 6.91 5.40 -0.55
CA LEU A 217 6.89 6.48 0.44
C LEU A 217 7.60 6.05 1.73
N ILE A 218 8.85 5.62 1.62
CA ILE A 218 9.59 4.98 2.72
C ILE A 218 9.80 5.91 3.91
N HIS A 219 10.16 7.17 3.67
CA HIS A 219 10.38 8.16 4.73
C HIS A 219 9.08 8.48 5.47
N SER A 220 8.00 8.72 4.73
CA SER A 220 6.67 8.96 5.32
C SER A 220 6.18 7.77 6.12
N ALA A 221 6.42 6.54 5.64
CA ALA A 221 6.08 5.33 6.37
C ALA A 221 6.88 5.22 7.68
N ALA A 222 8.18 5.49 7.65
CA ALA A 222 9.02 5.45 8.85
C ALA A 222 8.63 6.55 9.86
N GLU A 223 8.35 7.77 9.39
CA GLU A 223 7.84 8.84 10.26
C GLU A 223 6.49 8.46 10.87
N PHE A 224 5.59 7.88 10.08
CA PHE A 224 4.29 7.42 10.56
C PHE A 224 4.43 6.34 11.64
N LEU A 225 5.30 5.34 11.43
CA LEU A 225 5.59 4.29 12.42
C LEU A 225 6.20 4.86 13.72
N LYS A 226 7.01 5.93 13.63
CA LYS A 226 7.65 6.59 14.79
C LYS A 226 6.67 7.39 15.65
N HIS A 227 5.70 8.04 15.04
CA HIS A 227 4.79 8.97 15.75
C HIS A 227 3.46 8.33 16.16
N CYS A 228 3.18 7.10 15.74
CA CYS A 228 1.93 6.42 16.07
C CYS A 228 2.07 5.68 17.41
N GLU A 229 1.38 6.17 18.44
CA GLU A 229 1.40 5.60 19.80
C GLU A 229 0.82 4.18 19.88
N ASP A 230 -0.07 3.81 18.95
CA ASP A 230 -0.73 2.51 18.90
C ASP A 230 0.15 1.40 18.30
N LEU A 231 1.32 1.74 17.75
CA LEU A 231 2.20 0.79 17.05
C LEU A 231 3.38 0.32 17.91
N THR A 232 3.69 -0.97 17.80
CA THR A 232 4.80 -1.58 18.53
C THR A 232 6.03 -1.80 17.63
N ALA A 233 7.16 -2.15 18.26
CA ALA A 233 8.33 -2.64 17.53
C ALA A 233 8.02 -3.91 16.72
N GLU A 234 7.13 -4.77 17.20
CA GLU A 234 6.70 -5.96 16.45
C GLU A 234 5.91 -5.58 15.18
N ASP A 235 5.05 -4.57 15.24
CA ASP A 235 4.34 -4.07 14.05
C ASP A 235 5.30 -3.45 13.03
N SER A 236 6.29 -2.69 13.50
CA SER A 236 7.35 -2.13 12.66
C SER A 236 8.18 -3.21 11.99
N MET A 237 8.52 -4.28 12.74
CA MET A 237 9.19 -5.47 12.20
C MET A 237 8.32 -6.18 11.16
N TRP A 238 7.02 -6.29 11.40
CA TRP A 238 6.06 -6.89 10.48
C TRP A 238 6.00 -6.14 9.14
N VAL A 239 6.00 -4.79 9.18
CA VAL A 239 6.06 -3.95 7.98
C VAL A 239 7.37 -4.16 7.24
N LEU A 240 8.50 -4.04 7.95
CA LEU A 240 9.84 -4.21 7.37
C LEU A 240 10.00 -5.58 6.70
N CYS A 241 9.50 -6.64 7.32
CA CYS A 241 9.53 -8.00 6.78
C CYS A 241 8.72 -8.17 5.49
N ARG A 242 7.64 -7.39 5.31
CA ARG A 242 6.76 -7.48 4.13
C ARG A 242 7.12 -6.53 3.00
N SER A 243 7.88 -5.48 3.30
CA SER A 243 8.44 -4.55 2.32
C SER A 243 9.89 -4.21 2.69
N PRO A 244 10.81 -5.19 2.55
CA PRO A 244 12.20 -5.00 2.95
C PRO A 244 12.87 -3.99 2.03
N SER A 245 13.43 -2.93 2.61
CA SER A 245 14.27 -1.97 1.89
C SER A 245 15.36 -1.46 2.83
N LEU A 246 16.55 -1.20 2.28
CA LEU A 246 17.69 -0.72 3.07
C LEU A 246 17.35 0.60 3.76
N SER A 247 16.70 1.52 3.04
CA SER A 247 16.28 2.82 3.60
C SER A 247 15.26 2.68 4.73
N LEU A 248 14.29 1.76 4.62
CA LEU A 248 13.33 1.54 5.72
C LEU A 248 14.04 0.94 6.93
N LEU A 249 14.89 -0.06 6.71
CA LEU A 249 15.67 -0.69 7.77
C LEU A 249 16.51 0.36 8.52
N GLN A 250 17.29 1.17 7.81
CA GLN A 250 18.09 2.26 8.38
C GLN A 250 17.23 3.22 9.20
N LEU A 251 16.12 3.72 8.63
CA LEU A 251 15.25 4.66 9.32
C LEU A 251 14.61 4.09 10.60
N LEU A 252 14.35 2.79 10.65
CA LEU A 252 13.76 2.14 11.83
C LEU A 252 14.80 1.77 12.89
N THR A 253 16.06 1.57 12.51
CA THR A 253 17.16 1.24 13.42
C THR A 253 17.99 2.44 13.86
N GLU A 254 17.90 3.57 13.16
CA GLU A 254 18.59 4.80 13.54
C GLU A 254 17.76 5.62 14.55
N PRO A 255 18.39 6.07 15.66
CA PRO A 255 17.74 6.99 16.58
C PRO A 255 17.52 8.34 15.89
N LEU A 256 16.35 8.93 16.09
CA LEU A 256 16.12 10.33 15.70
C LEU A 256 16.58 11.23 16.86
N GLN A 257 16.94 12.48 16.57
CA GLN A 257 17.62 13.46 17.46
C GLN A 257 17.27 13.42 18.97
N ASP A 258 16.06 13.01 19.38
CA ASP A 258 15.65 12.84 20.79
C ASP A 258 14.86 11.53 21.10
N SER A 259 14.81 10.55 20.19
CA SER A 259 14.08 9.29 20.37
C SER A 259 14.96 8.07 20.13
N ALA A 260 14.78 7.05 20.96
CA ALA A 260 15.36 5.73 20.70
C ALA A 260 14.91 5.18 19.34
N ALA A 261 15.74 4.36 18.73
CA ALA A 261 15.37 3.60 17.55
C ALA A 261 14.17 2.68 17.86
N ILE A 262 13.30 2.48 16.87
CA ILE A 262 12.13 1.60 17.04
C ILE A 262 12.57 0.14 17.07
N LEU A 263 13.50 -0.22 16.18
CA LEU A 263 14.00 -1.58 16.02
C LEU A 263 15.46 -1.66 16.47
N SER A 264 15.79 -2.78 17.11
CA SER A 264 17.17 -3.14 17.35
C SER A 264 17.84 -3.62 16.07
N VAL A 265 19.11 -3.24 15.87
CA VAL A 265 19.86 -3.59 14.66
C VAL A 265 20.05 -5.10 14.58
N GLY A 266 20.52 -5.72 15.66
CA GLY A 266 20.72 -7.17 15.76
C GLY A 266 19.43 -7.95 15.56
N GLY A 267 18.33 -7.52 16.19
CA GLY A 267 17.01 -8.14 16.03
C GLY A 267 16.47 -8.06 14.59
N ALA A 268 16.58 -6.89 13.95
CA ALA A 268 16.17 -6.70 12.56
C ALA A 268 17.02 -7.53 11.59
N CYS A 269 18.35 -7.53 11.78
CA CYS A 269 19.26 -8.34 10.97
C CYS A 269 18.95 -9.84 11.13
N ALA A 270 18.77 -10.33 12.36
CA ALA A 270 18.43 -11.74 12.61
C ALA A 270 17.13 -12.15 11.90
N ALA A 271 16.07 -11.34 12.03
CA ALA A 271 14.78 -11.61 11.41
C ALA A 271 14.84 -11.62 9.87
N LEU A 272 15.59 -10.70 9.26
CA LEU A 272 15.73 -10.61 7.81
C LEU A 272 16.68 -11.67 7.24
N LEU A 273 17.74 -12.05 7.95
CA LEU A 273 18.68 -13.09 7.50
C LEU A 273 18.06 -14.50 7.51
N ALA A 274 17.07 -14.74 8.38
CA ALA A 274 16.35 -16.01 8.43
C ALA A 274 15.59 -16.33 7.12
N ASP A 275 15.09 -15.33 6.39
CA ASP A 275 14.34 -15.50 5.14
C ASP A 275 15.21 -15.23 3.90
N PRO A 276 15.38 -16.22 2.99
CA PRO A 276 16.15 -16.06 1.75
C PRO A 276 15.83 -14.81 0.93
N GLN A 277 14.56 -14.39 0.87
CA GLN A 277 14.13 -13.25 0.05
C GLN A 277 14.52 -11.90 0.68
N ARG A 278 14.86 -11.87 1.97
CA ARG A 278 15.10 -10.65 2.74
C ARG A 278 16.57 -10.46 3.11
N ARG A 279 17.36 -11.54 3.09
CA ARG A 279 18.80 -11.55 3.34
C ARG A 279 19.58 -10.42 2.67
N PRO A 280 19.38 -10.09 1.38
CA PRO A 280 20.20 -9.07 0.72
C PRO A 280 20.15 -7.72 1.43
N VAL A 281 19.00 -7.34 1.97
CA VAL A 281 18.82 -6.05 2.66
C VAL A 281 19.59 -6.01 3.98
N ALA A 282 19.53 -7.09 4.76
CA ALA A 282 20.28 -7.19 6.01
C ALA A 282 21.80 -7.22 5.78
N LEU A 283 22.25 -8.00 4.77
CA LEU A 283 23.66 -8.06 4.41
C LEU A 283 24.17 -6.70 3.94
N GLN A 284 23.41 -5.97 3.13
CA GLN A 284 23.75 -4.59 2.72
C GLN A 284 23.93 -3.65 3.91
N LEU A 285 23.07 -3.74 4.93
CA LEU A 285 23.22 -2.94 6.14
C LEU A 285 24.50 -3.31 6.89
N LEU A 286 24.74 -4.61 7.14
CA LEU A 286 25.93 -5.08 7.84
C LEU A 286 27.22 -4.70 7.09
N ASP A 287 27.22 -4.84 5.75
CA ASP A 287 28.31 -4.41 4.88
C ASP A 287 28.58 -2.92 5.00
N SER A 288 27.52 -2.10 5.11
CA SER A 288 27.67 -0.66 5.29
C SER A 288 28.43 -0.32 6.58
N PHE A 289 28.16 -1.02 7.68
CA PHE A 289 28.88 -0.82 8.95
C PHE A 289 30.33 -1.28 8.88
N VAL A 290 30.58 -2.45 8.29
CA VAL A 290 31.95 -2.97 8.13
C VAL A 290 32.79 -2.06 7.23
N SER A 291 32.19 -1.52 6.16
CA SER A 291 32.88 -0.61 5.24
C SER A 291 33.28 0.73 5.86
N GLN A 292 32.55 1.19 6.88
CA GLN A 292 32.88 2.39 7.66
C GLN A 292 34.00 2.15 8.69
N GLY A 293 34.39 0.88 8.89
CA GLY A 293 35.49 0.48 9.75
C GLY A 293 35.03 -0.15 11.07
N ARG A 294 35.97 -0.81 11.75
CA ARG A 294 35.70 -1.56 12.99
C ARG A 294 35.04 -0.71 14.08
N GLY A 295 35.43 0.57 14.20
CA GLY A 295 34.87 1.49 15.19
C GLY A 295 33.37 1.74 14.98
N ALA A 296 32.93 1.92 13.74
CA ALA A 296 31.51 2.13 13.42
C ALA A 296 30.67 0.88 13.75
N LEU A 297 31.17 -0.31 13.40
CA LEU A 297 30.50 -1.56 13.77
C LEU A 297 30.44 -1.76 15.29
N GLU A 298 31.51 -1.39 16.01
CA GLU A 298 31.55 -1.45 17.47
C GLU A 298 30.55 -0.49 18.10
N GLU A 299 30.46 0.75 17.64
CA GLU A 299 29.44 1.72 18.09
C GLU A 299 28.03 1.21 17.86
N VAL A 300 27.74 0.60 16.71
CA VAL A 300 26.44 0.01 16.41
C VAL A 300 26.11 -1.14 17.35
N ILE A 301 27.02 -2.10 17.55
CA ILE A 301 26.77 -3.26 18.41
C ILE A 301 26.63 -2.85 19.88
N VAL A 302 27.48 -1.94 20.37
CA VAL A 302 27.40 -1.42 21.76
C VAL A 302 26.15 -0.57 21.97
N GLY A 303 25.78 0.24 20.97
CA GLY A 303 24.63 1.13 21.02
C GLY A 303 23.28 0.44 20.83
N ASP A 304 23.27 -0.82 20.40
CA ASP A 304 22.07 -1.60 20.15
C ASP A 304 21.45 -2.16 21.43
N VAL A 305 20.97 -1.28 22.31
CA VAL A 305 20.39 -1.61 23.63
C VAL A 305 19.24 -2.61 23.55
N GLY A 306 18.55 -2.68 22.40
CA GLY A 306 17.44 -3.59 22.16
C GLY A 306 17.84 -5.02 21.75
N SER A 307 19.12 -5.31 21.56
CA SER A 307 19.61 -6.67 21.23
C SER A 307 20.52 -7.22 22.31
N SER A 308 20.37 -8.52 22.61
CA SER A 308 21.32 -9.23 23.47
C SER A 308 22.54 -9.72 22.70
N VAL A 309 23.59 -10.10 23.43
CA VAL A 309 24.77 -10.78 22.86
C VAL A 309 24.36 -12.08 22.16
N ASP A 310 23.33 -12.79 22.65
CA ASP A 310 22.82 -14.01 22.03
C ASP A 310 22.20 -13.74 20.65
N VAL A 311 21.47 -12.62 20.50
CA VAL A 311 20.91 -12.19 19.20
C VAL A 311 22.03 -11.91 18.21
N TRP A 312 23.06 -11.17 18.62
CA TRP A 312 24.21 -10.91 17.76
C TRP A 312 25.03 -12.17 17.45
N THR A 313 25.13 -13.10 18.40
CA THR A 313 25.76 -14.42 18.17
C THR A 313 24.95 -15.24 17.17
N HIS A 314 23.62 -15.13 17.20
CA HIS A 314 22.76 -15.74 16.18
C HIS A 314 22.98 -15.11 14.79
N VAL A 315 23.12 -13.78 14.70
CA VAL A 315 23.50 -13.09 13.45
C VAL A 315 24.84 -13.60 12.91
N VAL A 316 25.83 -13.83 13.78
CA VAL A 316 27.13 -14.43 13.40
C VAL A 316 26.95 -15.84 12.81
N SER A 317 26.10 -16.67 13.43
CA SER A 317 25.78 -18.01 12.91
C SER A 317 25.16 -17.92 11.51
N LEU A 318 24.13 -17.08 11.35
CA LEU A 318 23.44 -16.89 10.08
C LEU A 318 24.39 -16.39 8.98
N CYS A 319 25.28 -15.44 9.28
CA CYS A 319 26.29 -14.98 8.31
C CYS A 319 27.24 -16.11 7.91
N SER A 320 27.64 -16.97 8.85
CA SER A 320 28.53 -18.12 8.56
C SER A 320 27.84 -19.17 7.69
N GLU A 321 26.56 -19.46 7.96
CA GLU A 321 25.73 -20.35 7.14
C GLU A 321 25.53 -19.83 5.70
N LEU A 322 25.62 -18.51 5.51
CA LEU A 322 25.54 -17.85 4.20
C LEU A 322 26.90 -17.67 3.52
N GLU A 323 27.96 -18.30 4.03
CA GLU A 323 29.34 -18.18 3.54
C GLU A 323 29.89 -16.74 3.57
N ARG A 324 29.30 -15.88 4.42
CA ARG A 324 29.76 -14.51 4.70
C ARG A 324 30.67 -14.49 5.93
N ASP A 325 31.79 -15.21 5.82
CA ASP A 325 32.81 -15.33 6.87
C ASP A 325 33.47 -13.99 7.23
N ASP A 326 33.47 -13.03 6.29
CA ASP A 326 33.92 -11.67 6.49
C ASP A 326 33.06 -10.94 7.53
N LEU A 327 31.73 -10.97 7.37
CA LEU A 327 30.78 -10.37 8.31
C LEU A 327 30.77 -11.12 9.64
N SER A 328 30.75 -12.45 9.59
CA SER A 328 30.77 -13.30 10.78
C SER A 328 31.98 -12.99 11.68
N ARG A 329 33.20 -12.96 11.10
CA ARG A 329 34.41 -12.62 11.86
C ARG A 329 34.44 -11.18 12.35
N ALA A 330 33.96 -10.23 11.54
CA ALA A 330 33.92 -8.82 11.93
C ALA A 330 33.06 -8.62 13.19
N ILE A 331 31.83 -9.14 13.16
CA ILE A 331 30.88 -9.03 14.28
C ILE A 331 31.41 -9.80 15.50
N LEU A 332 31.87 -11.04 15.32
CA LEU A 332 32.39 -11.86 16.42
C LEU A 332 33.59 -11.20 17.10
N SER A 333 34.49 -10.56 16.34
CA SER A 333 35.64 -9.85 16.90
C SER A 333 35.27 -8.69 17.82
N VAL A 334 34.13 -8.04 17.56
CA VAL A 334 33.60 -6.95 18.40
C VAL A 334 33.02 -7.54 19.69
N LEU A 335 32.19 -8.58 19.58
CA LEU A 335 31.58 -9.26 20.74
C LEU A 335 32.63 -9.82 21.71
N LEU A 336 33.72 -10.39 21.19
CA LEU A 336 34.83 -10.91 22.01
C LEU A 336 35.63 -9.80 22.70
N SER A 337 35.81 -8.64 22.04
CA SER A 337 36.49 -7.51 22.69
C SER A 337 35.69 -6.91 23.84
N GLN A 338 34.36 -7.02 23.81
CA GLN A 338 33.50 -6.52 24.89
C GLN A 338 33.45 -7.45 26.10
N SER A 339 33.73 -8.74 25.93
CA SER A 339 33.70 -9.75 27.00
C SER A 339 34.99 -9.82 27.82
N GLY A 340 35.94 -8.90 27.59
CA GLY A 340 37.14 -8.72 28.44
C GLY A 340 38.14 -9.88 28.41
N THR A 341 38.04 -10.80 27.46
CA THR A 341 39.00 -11.92 27.33
C THR A 341 40.16 -11.49 26.43
N THR A 342 41.11 -10.76 27.02
CA THR A 342 42.47 -10.73 26.48
C THR A 342 42.99 -12.16 26.51
N ILE A 343 43.05 -12.83 25.36
CA ILE A 343 43.84 -14.05 25.22
C ILE A 343 45.31 -13.60 25.37
N VAL A 344 45.80 -13.69 26.60
CA VAL A 344 47.24 -13.64 26.88
C VAL A 344 47.82 -14.86 26.17
N THR A 345 48.52 -14.61 25.07
CA THR A 345 49.42 -15.60 24.48
C THR A 345 50.41 -16.00 25.59
N PRO A 346 50.62 -17.30 25.85
CA PRO A 346 51.56 -17.70 26.88
C PRO A 346 52.96 -17.28 26.42
N ASP A 347 53.51 -16.29 27.11
CA ASP A 347 54.90 -15.88 27.00
C ASP A 347 55.79 -17.09 27.34
N PRO A 348 56.68 -17.56 26.44
CA PRO A 348 57.51 -18.72 26.69
C PRO A 348 58.55 -18.52 27.82
N GLU A 349 58.73 -17.30 28.33
CA GLU A 349 59.71 -17.01 29.39
C GLU A 349 59.23 -17.33 30.81
N GLY A 350 57.92 -17.56 31.02
CA GLY A 350 57.37 -17.93 32.33
C GLY A 350 57.65 -19.37 32.77
N ALA A 351 58.16 -20.23 31.87
CA ALA A 351 58.32 -21.66 32.10
C ALA A 351 59.62 -22.07 32.82
N GLN A 352 60.53 -21.14 33.12
CA GLN A 352 61.84 -21.47 33.74
C GLN A 352 62.00 -21.11 35.23
N LEU A 353 60.95 -20.65 35.92
CA LEU A 353 61.04 -20.23 37.33
C LEU A 353 60.36 -21.19 38.33
N MET A 354 60.19 -22.47 38.00
CA MET A 354 59.62 -23.48 38.93
C MET A 354 60.45 -24.77 39.08
N GLU A 355 61.77 -24.72 38.92
CA GLU A 355 62.61 -25.92 39.13
C GLU A 355 63.69 -25.81 40.23
N HIS A 356 63.60 -24.83 41.14
CA HIS A 356 64.56 -24.72 42.26
C HIS A 356 63.95 -24.54 43.65
N VAL A 357 62.89 -25.30 43.95
CA VAL A 357 62.54 -25.62 45.35
C VAL A 357 62.12 -27.09 45.41
N TYR A 358 63.09 -28.00 45.40
CA TYR A 358 63.07 -29.29 46.13
C TYR A 358 64.36 -30.06 45.78
N LEU A 359 65.43 -29.77 46.53
CA LEU A 359 66.38 -30.73 47.13
C LEU A 359 67.46 -30.00 47.92
#